data_AF-A0A8C9JU89-F1
#
_entry.id   AF-A0A8C9JU89-F1
#
_cell.length_a   1.000
_cell.length_b   1.000
_cell.length_c   1.000
_cell.angle_alpha   90.00
_cell.angle_beta   90.00
_cell.angle_gamma   90.00
#
_symmetry.space_group_name_H-M   'P 1'
#
loop_
_entity.id
_entity.type
_entity.pdbx_description
1 polymer ?
#
loop_
_entity_poly.entity_id
_entity_poly.type
_entity_poly.pdbx_seq_one_letter_code
_entity_poly.pdbx_strand_id
1 'polypeptide(L)'
;MAMNAEGLLYSSPHFTAECRFKECVFENYYVLYASALYRQRRSGRAWYLGLDKEGRVMKGNRVKKTKAAAHFVPKLLEVAMYREPSLHSVPETSPSSPPAP
;
A
#
# COMPACT_ATOMS: atom_id res chain seq x y z
N MET A 1 1.12 8.04 2.17
CA MET A 1 1.65 6.65 2.19
C MET A 1 1.56 6.08 0.78
N ALA A 2 2.56 5.30 0.37
CA ALA A 2 2.64 4.65 -0.93
C ALA A 2 3.20 3.23 -0.76
N MET A 3 2.96 2.34 -1.74
CA MET A 3 3.55 1.00 -1.78
C MET A 3 4.31 0.82 -3.08
N ASN A 4 5.59 0.46 -3.01
CA ASN A 4 6.45 0.27 -4.18
C ASN A 4 6.36 -1.14 -4.79
N ALA A 5 7.09 -1.37 -5.89
CA ALA A 5 7.12 -2.64 -6.62
C ALA A 5 7.69 -3.83 -5.81
N GLU A 6 8.43 -3.59 -4.72
CA GLU A 6 8.91 -4.63 -3.79
C GLU A 6 7.90 -4.92 -2.66
N GLY A 7 6.78 -4.18 -2.63
CA GLY A 7 5.75 -4.25 -1.62
C GLY A 7 6.12 -3.53 -0.33
N LEU A 8 7.16 -2.68 -0.35
CA LEU A 8 7.53 -1.84 0.79
C LEU A 8 6.60 -0.63 0.85
N LEU A 9 6.16 -0.30 2.05
CA LEU A 9 5.39 0.90 2.32
C LEU A 9 6.34 2.04 2.68
N TYR A 10 6.08 3.23 2.15
CA TYR A 10 6.92 4.40 2.35
C TYR A 10 6.11 5.70 2.33
N SER A 11 6.75 6.77 2.76
CA SER A 11 6.21 8.13 2.70
C SER A 11 6.60 8.79 1.39
N SER A 12 5.60 9.20 0.60
CA SER A 12 5.82 9.95 -0.63
C SER A 12 5.44 11.42 -0.43
N PRO A 13 6.28 12.38 -0.84
CA PRO A 13 5.94 13.81 -0.83
C PRO A 13 4.97 14.18 -1.98
N HIS A 14 4.92 13.38 -3.04
CA HIS A 14 4.02 13.57 -4.18
C HIS A 14 2.96 12.48 -4.24
N PHE A 15 1.77 12.82 -4.70
CA PHE A 15 0.74 11.82 -4.97
C PHE A 15 1.03 11.12 -6.30
N THR A 16 1.32 9.82 -6.26
CA THR A 16 1.62 8.98 -7.43
C THR A 16 0.63 7.82 -7.53
N ALA A 17 0.74 7.00 -8.59
CA ALA A 17 -0.05 5.78 -8.71
C ALA A 17 0.19 4.78 -7.56
N GLU A 18 1.37 4.80 -6.93
CA GLU A 18 1.72 3.98 -5.77
C GLU A 18 1.01 4.42 -4.48
N CYS A 19 0.49 5.66 -4.43
CA CYS A 19 -0.30 6.18 -3.31
C CYS A 19 -1.75 5.70 -3.33
N ARG A 20 -2.20 5.05 -4.41
CA ARG A 20 -3.58 4.60 -4.56
C ARG A 20 -3.78 3.24 -3.92
N PHE A 21 -4.71 3.18 -2.98
CA PHE A 21 -5.16 1.95 -2.37
C PHE A 21 -6.65 1.73 -2.68
N LYS A 22 -7.00 0.50 -3.04
CA LYS A 22 -8.39 0.06 -3.14
C LYS A 22 -8.87 -0.39 -1.76
N GLU A 23 -9.92 0.25 -1.28
CA GLU A 23 -10.63 -0.19 -0.08
C GLU A 23 -11.48 -1.43 -0.39
N CYS A 24 -11.39 -2.43 0.48
CA CYS A 24 -12.17 -3.66 0.42
C CYS A 24 -12.74 -3.98 1.79
N VAL A 25 -14.01 -4.35 1.86
CA VAL A 25 -14.62 -4.89 3.09
C VAL A 25 -14.31 -6.39 3.18
N PHE A 26 -14.01 -6.86 4.38
CA PHE A 26 -13.82 -8.28 4.69
C PHE A 26 -14.71 -8.69 5.86
N GLU A 27 -15.47 -9.78 5.66
CA GLU A 27 -16.40 -10.36 6.64
C GLU A 27 -17.36 -9.32 7.26
N ASN A 28 -17.70 -8.28 6.51
CA ASN A 28 -18.56 -7.15 6.91
C ASN A 28 -18.11 -6.38 8.17
N TYR A 29 -16.85 -6.52 8.59
CA TYR A 29 -16.36 -5.88 9.82
C TYR A 29 -15.04 -5.14 9.64
N TYR A 30 -14.16 -5.62 8.76
CA TYR A 30 -12.83 -5.03 8.57
C TYR A 30 -12.71 -4.33 7.22
N VAL A 31 -11.95 -3.23 7.20
CA VAL A 31 -11.50 -2.55 5.98
C VAL A 31 -10.07 -2.97 5.69
N LEU A 32 -9.83 -3.31 4.42
CA LEU A 32 -8.53 -3.69 3.89
C LEU A 32 -8.12 -2.68 2.82
N TYR A 33 -6.84 -2.34 2.77
CA TYR A 33 -6.27 -1.44 1.78
C TYR A 33 -5.33 -2.21 0.85
N ALA A 34 -5.79 -2.51 -0.36
CA ALA A 34 -4.98 -3.19 -1.38
C ALA A 34 -4.24 -2.18 -2.25
N SER A 35 -2.99 -2.44 -2.63
CA SER A 35 -2.33 -1.65 -3.66
C SER A 35 -3.17 -1.66 -4.94
N ALA A 36 -3.43 -0.48 -5.51
CA ALA A 36 -4.12 -0.38 -6.80
C ALA A 36 -3.21 -0.82 -7.97
N LEU A 37 -1.89 -0.67 -7.80
CA LEU A 37 -0.89 -0.90 -8.85
C LEU A 37 -0.28 -2.30 -8.78
N TYR A 38 -0.01 -2.82 -7.59
CA TYR A 38 0.79 -4.04 -7.40
C TYR A 38 -0.01 -5.24 -6.90
N ARG A 39 0.31 -6.41 -7.48
CA ARG A 39 -0.25 -7.71 -7.13
C ARG A 39 0.71 -8.83 -7.51
N GLN A 40 0.49 -10.02 -6.98
CA GLN A 40 1.25 -11.20 -7.37
C GLN A 40 1.00 -11.52 -8.86
N ARG A 41 2.04 -11.48 -9.70
CA ARG A 41 1.90 -11.64 -11.16
C ARG A 41 1.22 -12.94 -11.58
N ARG A 42 1.56 -14.07 -10.94
CA ARG A 42 1.03 -15.39 -11.31
C ARG A 42 -0.39 -15.64 -10.79
N SER A 43 -0.63 -15.39 -9.51
CA SER A 43 -1.92 -15.73 -8.88
C SER A 43 -2.94 -14.59 -8.91
N GLY A 44 -2.56 -13.39 -9.33
CA GLY A 44 -3.41 -12.19 -9.28
C GLY A 44 -3.70 -11.68 -7.86
N ARG A 45 -3.16 -12.34 -6.83
CA ARG A 45 -3.40 -12.00 -5.42
C ARG A 45 -2.92 -10.58 -5.12
N ALA A 46 -3.84 -9.73 -4.68
CA ALA A 46 -3.54 -8.37 -4.26
C ALA A 46 -2.53 -8.32 -3.11
N TRP A 47 -1.77 -7.23 -3.08
CA TRP A 47 -0.88 -6.88 -1.96
C TRP A 47 -1.59 -5.88 -1.07
N TYR A 48 -1.46 -6.04 0.24
CA TYR A 48 -2.23 -5.28 1.22
C TYR A 48 -1.33 -4.49 2.16
N LEU A 49 -1.79 -3.32 2.59
CA LEU A 49 -1.28 -2.69 3.80
C LEU A 49 -1.42 -3.67 4.97
N GLY A 50 -0.41 -3.75 5.83
CA GLY A 50 -0.55 -4.52 7.05
C GLY A 50 0.54 -4.27 8.08
N LEU A 51 0.16 -4.56 9.33
CA LEU A 51 1.03 -4.48 10.50
C LEU A 51 1.18 -5.88 11.12
N ASP A 52 2.35 -6.18 11.68
CA ASP A 52 2.54 -7.39 12.48
C ASP A 52 1.96 -7.22 13.90
N LYS A 53 2.13 -8.26 14.73
CA LYS A 53 1.61 -8.26 16.10
C LYS A 53 2.27 -7.23 17.01
N GLU A 54 3.46 -6.77 16.64
CA GLU A 54 4.22 -5.74 17.34
C GLU A 54 3.96 -4.34 16.76
N GLY A 55 3.01 -4.21 15.82
CA GLY A 55 2.65 -2.94 15.18
C GLY A 55 3.63 -2.48 14.10
N ARG A 56 4.56 -3.33 13.68
CA ARG A 56 5.55 -2.99 12.64
C ARG A 56 5.00 -3.23 11.25
N VAL A 57 5.41 -2.38 10.32
CA VAL A 57 4.96 -2.44 8.93
C VAL A 57 5.45 -3.72 8.25
N MET A 58 4.54 -4.39 7.53
CA MET A 58 4.84 -5.59 6.74
C MET A 58 4.93 -5.29 5.24
N LYS A 59 5.75 -6.05 4.51
CA LYS A 59 5.74 -6.03 3.04
C LYS A 59 4.38 -6.50 2.51
N GLY A 60 3.77 -5.75 1.59
CA GLY A 60 2.41 -5.98 1.14
C GLY A 60 2.18 -7.33 0.47
N ASN A 61 3.22 -7.92 -0.14
CA ASN A 61 3.15 -9.27 -0.72
C ASN A 61 3.03 -10.39 0.33
N ARG A 62 3.46 -10.12 1.57
CA ARG A 62 3.37 -11.03 2.74
C ARG A 62 2.04 -10.89 3.49
N VAL A 63 1.36 -9.76 3.34
CA VAL A 63 0.05 -9.53 3.96
C VAL A 63 -1.04 -10.26 3.18
N LYS A 64 -1.87 -11.05 3.89
CA LYS A 64 -2.95 -11.86 3.30
C LYS A 64 -4.30 -11.33 3.75
N LYS A 65 -5.27 -11.30 2.81
CA LYS A 65 -6.67 -10.88 3.05
C LYS A 65 -7.31 -11.49 4.30
N THR A 66 -7.04 -12.78 4.55
CA THR A 66 -7.65 -13.54 5.65
C THR A 66 -6.87 -13.49 6.96
N LYS A 67 -5.86 -12.62 7.08
CA LYS A 67 -5.04 -12.49 8.29
C LYS A 67 -5.27 -11.14 8.95
N ALA A 68 -5.30 -11.15 10.28
CA ALA A 68 -5.50 -9.96 11.12
C ALA A 68 -4.54 -8.80 10.77
N ALA A 69 -3.34 -9.11 10.29
CA ALA A 69 -2.39 -8.10 9.81
C ALA A 69 -2.98 -7.14 8.75
N ALA A 70 -3.97 -7.58 7.96
CA ALA A 70 -4.62 -6.77 6.92
C ALA A 70 -5.87 -6.03 7.42
N HIS A 71 -6.32 -6.30 8.65
CA HIS A 71 -7.65 -5.94 9.13
C HIS A 71 -7.61 -4.63 9.90
N PHE A 72 -8.19 -3.58 9.31
CA PHE A 72 -8.28 -2.26 9.94
C PHE A 72 -9.73 -1.92 10.28
N VAL A 73 -9.91 -1.18 11.37
CA VAL A 73 -11.18 -0.59 11.78
C VAL A 73 -11.01 0.93 11.79
N PRO A 74 -11.46 1.65 10.74
CA PRO A 74 -11.36 3.10 10.69
C PRO A 74 -12.16 3.74 11.84
N LYS A 75 -11.51 4.62 12.61
CA LYS A 75 -12.17 5.47 13.60
C LYS A 75 -12.32 6.85 12.99
N LEU A 76 -13.56 7.22 12.65
CA LEU A 76 -13.86 8.53 12.09
C LEU A 76 -13.65 9.62 13.16
N LEU A 77 -12.95 10.70 12.79
CA LEU A 77 -12.78 11.87 13.65
C LEU A 77 -13.75 12.97 13.24
N GLU A 78 -13.59 13.47 12.02
CA GLU A 78 -14.45 14.47 11.40
C GLU A 78 -14.52 14.26 9.89
N VAL A 79 -15.54 14.86 9.26
CA VAL A 79 -15.63 14.92 7.81
C VAL A 79 -14.98 16.21 7.34
N ALA A 80 -14.03 16.10 6.41
CA ALA A 80 -13.32 17.23 5.84
C ALA A 80 -13.33 17.17 4.32
N MET A 81 -13.29 18.34 3.69
CA MET A 81 -13.17 18.48 2.25
C MET A 81 -11.70 18.66 1.90
N TYR A 82 -11.19 17.85 0.98
CA TYR A 82 -9.82 17.94 0.48
C TYR A 82 -9.85 18.25 -1.01
N ARG A 83 -8.88 19.04 -1.47
CA ARG A 83 -8.63 19.22 -2.90
C ARG A 83 -8.08 17.91 -3.48
N GLU A 84 -8.53 17.55 -4.67
CA GLU A 84 -7.96 16.41 -5.38
C GLU A 84 -6.44 16.61 -5.58
N PRO A 85 -5.60 15.66 -5.15
CA PRO A 85 -4.16 15.80 -5.26
C PRO A 85 -3.70 15.66 -6.72
N SER A 86 -2.70 16.45 -7.13
CA SER A 86 -2.11 16.32 -8.46
C SER A 86 -1.36 15.00 -8.62
N LEU A 87 -1.69 14.28 -9.69
CA LEU A 87 -1.04 13.00 -10.00
C LEU A 87 0.34 13.24 -10.63
N HIS A 88 1.37 12.71 -10.00
CA HIS A 88 2.75 12.70 -10.49
C HIS A 88 3.14 11.29 -10.95
N SER A 89 4.13 11.21 -11.83
CA SER A 89 4.75 9.95 -12.23
C SER A 89 5.42 9.26 -11.04
N VAL A 90 5.47 7.92 -11.08
CA VAL A 90 6.25 7.15 -10.10
C VAL A 90 7.74 7.44 -10.35
N PRO A 91 8.54 7.79 -9.34
CA PRO A 91 9.98 7.97 -9.50
C PRO A 91 10.62 6.67 -10.01
N GLU A 92 11.42 6.74 -11.06
CA GLU A 92 12.23 5.60 -11.50
C GLU A 92 13.31 5.34 -10.45
N THR A 93 13.22 4.23 -9.72
CA THR A 93 14.37 3.72 -8.98
C THR A 93 15.38 3.21 -10.01
N SER A 94 16.33 4.05 -10.42
CA SER A 94 17.48 3.61 -11.20
C SER A 94 18.13 2.41 -10.50
N PRO A 95 18.38 1.27 -11.15
CA PRO A 95 19.27 0.28 -10.58
C PRO A 95 20.60 0.98 -10.31
N SER A 96 21.09 0.89 -9.07
CA SER A 96 22.41 1.40 -8.71
C SER A 96 23.40 0.93 -9.76
N SER A 97 23.96 1.87 -10.52
CA SER A 97 25.09 1.60 -11.41
C SER A 97 26.13 0.79 -10.62
N PRO A 98 26.65 -0.33 -11.15
CA PRO A 98 27.77 -0.98 -10.49
C PRO A 98 28.91 0.04 -10.34
N PRO A 99 29.72 -0.01 -9.27
CA PRO A 99 30.90 0.84 -9.18
C PRO A 99 31.73 0.65 -10.44
N ALA A 100 32.19 1.76 -11.02
CA ALA A 100 33.08 1.75 -12.17
C ALA A 100 34.32 0.88 -11.86
N PRO A 101 34.90 0.22 -12.89
CA PRO A 101 36.01 -0.71 -12.72
C PRO A 101 37.22 -0.09 -12.01
#